data_AF-A0AAW9ZIS6-F1
#
_entry.id   AF-A0AAW9ZIS6-F1
#
_cell.length_a   1.000
_cell.length_b   1.000
_cell.length_c   1.000
_cell.angle_alpha   90.00
_cell.angle_beta   90.00
_cell.angle_gamma   90.00
#
_symmetry.space_group_name_H-M   'P 1'
#
loop_
_entity.id
_entity.type
_entity.pdbx_description
1 polymer ?
#
loop_
_entity_poly.entity_id
_entity_poly.type
_entity_poly.pdbx_seq_one_letter_code
_entity_poly.pdbx_strand_id
1 'polypeptide(L)' 'MLINWHDPDHVYLVCGKTDLRKGIDGLAMVIAENYGLELYDNSLFL' A
#
# COMPACT_ATOMS: atom_id res chain seq x y z
N MET A 1 -3.67 -7.76 12.16
CA MET A 1 -2.57 -8.70 11.85
C MET A 1 -1.32 -7.86 11.66
N LEU A 2 -0.17 -8.27 12.20
CA LEU A 2 1.08 -7.52 12.08
C LEU A 2 1.84 -8.05 10.84
N ILE A 3 2.18 -7.19 9.88
CA ILE A 3 2.96 -7.58 8.69
C ILE A 3 4.41 -7.88 9.13
N ASN A 4 5.03 -8.90 8.55
CA ASN A 4 6.45 -9.20 8.80
C ASN A 4 7.34 -8.36 7.88
N TRP A 5 7.89 -7.27 8.42
CA TRP A 5 8.71 -6.31 7.67
C TRP A 5 10.10 -6.86 7.26
N HIS A 6 10.54 -7.98 7.82
CA HIS A 6 11.82 -8.61 7.48
C HIS A 6 11.76 -9.48 6.22
N ASP A 7 10.58 -9.98 5.86
CA ASP A 7 10.37 -10.90 4.74
C ASP A 7 8.96 -10.73 4.15
N PRO A 8 8.68 -9.60 3.46
CA PRO A 8 7.40 -9.40 2.80
C PRO A 8 7.34 -10.16 1.47
N ASP A 9 6.16 -10.64 1.11
CA ASP A 9 5.93 -11.35 -0.16
C ASP A 9 6.16 -10.40 -1.34
N HIS A 10 5.76 -9.13 -1.17
CA HIS A 10 5.88 -8.09 -2.20
C HIS A 10 6.19 -6.73 -1.57
N VAL A 11 6.93 -5.91 -2.32
CA VAL A 11 7.17 -4.49 -2.00
C VAL A 11 6.77 -3.65 -3.19
N TYR A 12 5.80 -2.75 -2.98
CA TYR A 12 5.28 -1.83 -3.98
C TYR A 12 5.73 -0.41 -3.65
N LEU A 13 6.38 0.24 -4.61
CA LEU A 13 6.78 1.64 -4.52
C LEU A 13 5.84 2.49 -5.36
N VAL A 14 5.09 3.38 -4.70
CA VAL A 14 4.14 4.26 -5.37
C VAL A 14 4.86 5.48 -5.93
N CYS A 15 5.19 5.40 -7.21
CA CYS A 15 5.78 6.50 -7.96
C CYS A 15 4.68 7.39 -8.55
N GLY A 16 4.36 8.50 -7.88
CA GLY A 16 3.33 9.40 -8.39
C GLY A 16 2.90 10.47 -7.39
N LYS A 17 1.92 11.28 -7.79
CA LYS A 17 1.39 12.35 -6.96
C LYS A 17 0.26 11.79 -6.07
N THR A 18 0.61 11.43 -4.85
CA THR A 18 -0.37 11.00 -3.84
C THR A 18 -0.79 12.20 -2.99
N ASP A 19 -2.09 12.40 -2.82
CA ASP A 19 -2.59 13.43 -1.90
C ASP A 19 -2.50 12.95 -0.45
N LEU A 20 -1.37 13.25 0.20
CA LEU A 20 -1.13 12.90 1.60
C LEU A 20 -2.05 13.63 2.59
N ARG A 21 -2.88 14.60 2.16
CA ARG A 21 -3.92 15.19 3.02
C ARG A 21 -4.97 14.16 3.43
N LYS A 22 -5.13 13.09 2.63
CA LYS A 22 -5.95 11.91 2.97
C LYS A 22 -5.17 10.84 3.75
N GLY A 23 -3.90 11.10 4.07
CA GLY A 23 -3.05 10.20 4.84
C GLY A 23 -2.92 8.81 4.22
N ILE A 24 -2.75 7.81 5.09
CA ILE A 24 -2.60 6.41 4.71
C ILE A 24 -3.86 5.83 4.05
N ASP A 25 -5.05 6.31 4.46
CA ASP A 25 -6.33 5.86 3.90
C ASP A 25 -6.48 6.28 2.43
N GLY A 26 -5.97 7.47 2.08
CA GLY A 26 -5.94 7.92 0.68
C GLY A 26 -5.03 7.06 -0.19
N LEU A 27 -3.87 6.66 0.33
CA LEU A 27 -2.95 5.76 -0.36
C LEU A 27 -3.57 4.37 -0.53
N ALA A 28 -4.17 3.82 0.53
CA ALA A 28 -4.88 2.55 0.53
C ALA A 28 -6.01 2.51 -0.51
N MET A 29 -6.81 3.58 -0.59
CA MET A 29 -7.88 3.72 -1.58
C MET A 29 -7.31 3.74 -3.02
N VAL A 30 -6.24 4.48 -3.27
CA VAL A 30 -5.58 4.53 -4.58
C VAL A 30 -5.07 3.15 -5.01
N ILE A 31 -4.50 2.39 -4.07
CA ILE A 31 -3.99 1.03 -4.32
C ILE A 31 -5.14 0.08 -4.65
N ALA A 32 -6.20 0.08 -3.83
CA ALA A 32 -7.36 -0.78 -4.03
C ALA A 32 -8.11 -0.45 -5.33
N GLU A 33 -8.36 0.83 -5.61
CA GLU A 33 -9.18 1.26 -6.76
C GLU A 33 -8.41 1.20 -8.10
N ASN A 34 -7.15 1.62 -8.13
CA ASN A 34 -6.42 1.73 -9.41
C ASN A 34 -5.62 0.48 -9.75
N TYR A 35 -5.25 -0.33 -8.76
CA TYR A 35 -4.36 -1.48 -8.96
C TYR A 35 -4.98 -2.81 -8.52
N GLY A 36 -6.13 -2.81 -7.83
CA GLY A 36 -6.84 -4.02 -7.43
C GLY A 36 -6.04 -4.91 -6.47
N LEU A 37 -5.10 -4.33 -5.72
CA LEU A 37 -4.27 -5.07 -4.76
C LEU A 37 -4.96 -5.16 -3.40
N GLU A 38 -4.82 -6.32 -2.76
CA GLU A 38 -5.29 -6.54 -1.40
C GLU A 38 -4.36 -5.85 -0.38
N LEU A 39 -4.92 -4.97 0.44
CA LEU A 39 -4.18 -4.15 1.40
C LEU A 39 -3.72 -4.93 2.65
N TYR A 40 -4.28 -6.12 2.85
CA TYR A 40 -4.03 -6.96 4.03
C TYR A 40 -3.15 -8.18 3.74
N ASP A 41 -2.65 -8.30 2.51
CA ASP A 41 -1.62 -9.29 2.17
C ASP A 41 -0.31 -8.96 2.89
N ASN A 42 0.62 -9.92 2.93
CA ASN A 42 1.97 -9.74 3.50
C ASN A 42 2.86 -8.88 2.58
N SER A 43 2.34 -7.70 2.20
CA SER A 43 2.93 -6.79 1.22
C SER A 43 3.18 -5.42 1.84
N LEU A 44 4.26 -4.76 1.42
CA LEU A 44 4.60 -3.41 1.84
C LEU A 44 4.30 -2.40 0.73
N PHE A 45 3.71 -1.28 1.12
CA PHE A 45 3.42 -0.16 0.21
C PHE A 45 4.17 1.09 0.71
N LEU A 46 5.04 1.65 -0.15
CA LEU A 46 5.88 2.81 0.14
C LEU A 46 5.55 3.99 -0.77
#